data_AF-N2AL89-F1
#
_entry.id   AF-N2AL89-F1
#
_cell.length_a   1.000
_cell.length_b   1.000
_cell.length_c   1.000
_cell.angle_alpha   90.00
_cell.angle_beta   90.00
_cell.angle_gamma   90.00
#
_symmetry.space_group_name_H-M   'P 1'
#
loop_
_entity.id
_entity.type
_entity.pdbx_description
1 polymer ?
#
loop_
_entity_poly.entity_id
_entity_poly.type
_entity_poly.pdbx_seq_one_letter_code
_entity_poly.pdbx_strand_id
1 'polypeptide(L)' 'MSERERVYQLLDTVPDSKISYLIGYIQGLTVENEEIPNSDTLAAFKEGDEMLANGTGKRYTNTTDLFADLED' A
#
# COMPACT_ATOMS: atom_id res chain seq x y z
N MET A 1 -33.06 -11.93 2.47
CA MET A 1 -31.75 -11.96 3.12
C MET A 1 -30.97 -10.78 2.59
N SER A 2 -30.48 -9.91 3.46
CA SER A 2 -29.65 -8.77 3.08
C SER A 2 -28.22 -9.22 2.80
N GLU A 3 -27.47 -8.43 2.03
CA GLU A 3 -26.04 -8.67 1.80
C GLU A 3 -25.25 -8.70 3.12
N ARG A 4 -25.66 -7.92 4.12
CA ARG A 4 -25.06 -7.93 5.46
C ARG A 4 -25.26 -9.28 6.16
N GLU A 5 -26.46 -9.84 6.10
CA GLU A 5 -26.75 -11.17 6.66
C GLU A 5 -25.95 -12.28 5.95
N ARG A 6 -25.77 -12.14 4.63
CA ARG A 6 -24.96 -13.08 3.83
C ARG A 6 -23.48 -13.05 4.23
N VAL A 7 -22.92 -11.88 4.51
CA VAL A 7 -21.52 -11.76 4.97
C VAL A 7 -21.30 -12.52 6.28
N TYR A 8 -22.20 -12.38 7.26
CA TYR A 8 -22.07 -13.10 8.53
C TYR A 8 -22.10 -14.62 8.36
N GLN A 9 -22.97 -15.15 7.49
CA GLN A 9 -23.02 -16.59 7.20
C GLN A 9 -21.74 -17.10 6.52
N LEU A 10 -21.07 -16.27 5.73
CA LEU A 10 -19.84 -16.65 5.06
C LEU A 10 -18.64 -16.72 6.02
N LEU A 11 -18.66 -15.97 7.14
CA LEU A 11 -17.56 -15.97 8.12
C LEU A 11 -17.25 -17.38 8.62
N ASP A 12 -18.28 -18.16 8.94
CA ASP A 12 -18.14 -19.54 9.46
C ASP A 12 -17.57 -20.53 8.43
N THR A 13 -17.53 -20.14 7.15
CA THR A 13 -16.95 -20.97 6.07
C THR A 13 -15.49 -20.64 5.78
N VAL A 14 -14.97 -19.54 6.34
CA VAL A 14 -13.60 -19.10 6.10
C VAL A 14 -12.65 -19.90 6.98
N PRO A 15 -11.63 -20.57 6.41
CA PRO A 15 -10.61 -21.24 7.23
C PRO A 15 -9.87 -20.23 8.11
N ASP A 16 -9.56 -20.59 9.36
CA ASP A 16 -8.85 -19.73 10.32
C ASP A 16 -7.58 -19.08 9.74
N SER A 17 -6.81 -19.82 8.95
CA SER A 17 -5.61 -19.34 8.24
C SER A 17 -5.83 -18.13 7.33
N LYS A 18 -7.10 -17.84 6.97
CA LYS A 18 -7.50 -16.74 6.08
C LYS A 18 -8.29 -15.63 6.78
N ILE A 19 -8.64 -15.81 8.06
CA ILE A 19 -9.42 -14.83 8.82
C ILE A 19 -8.66 -13.49 8.92
N SER A 20 -7.34 -13.52 9.05
CA SER A 20 -6.49 -12.32 9.06
C SER A 20 -6.62 -11.47 7.78
N TYR A 21 -6.71 -12.11 6.61
CA TYR A 21 -6.92 -11.39 5.34
C TYR A 21 -8.28 -10.70 5.30
N LEU A 22 -9.32 -11.39 5.79
CA LEU A 22 -10.66 -10.83 5.82
C LEU A 22 -10.76 -9.66 6.80
N ILE A 23 -10.15 -9.78 7.98
CA ILE A 23 -10.04 -8.69 8.95
C ILE A 23 -9.37 -7.47 8.31
N GLY A 24 -8.21 -7.65 7.68
CA GLY A 24 -7.48 -6.55 7.03
C GLY A 24 -8.30 -5.87 5.93
N TYR A 25 -9.02 -6.65 5.11
CA TYR A 25 -9.89 -6.11 4.07
C TYR A 25 -11.05 -5.29 4.66
N ILE A 26 -11.75 -5.82 5.66
CA ILE A 26 -12.86 -5.10 6.32
C ILE A 26 -12.35 -3.85 7.03
N GLN A 27 -11.21 -3.94 7.73
CA GLN A 27 -10.57 -2.78 8.35
C GLN A 27 -10.26 -1.69 7.32
N GLY A 28 -9.70 -2.06 6.16
CA GLY A 28 -9.44 -1.14 5.05
C GLY A 28 -10.71 -0.44 4.54
N LEU A 29 -11.85 -1.16 4.46
CA LEU A 29 -13.13 -0.56 4.09
C LEU A 29 -13.70 0.40 5.15
N THR A 30 -13.25 0.29 6.40
CA THR A 30 -13.69 1.15 7.51
C THR A 30 -12.77 2.35 7.75
N VAL A 31 -11.68 2.47 6.99
CA VAL A 31 -10.86 3.68 7.02
C VAL A 31 -11.63 4.78 6.29
N GLU A 32 -12.20 5.72 7.05
CA GLU A 32 -13.01 6.83 6.51
C GLU A 32 -12.18 7.94 5.85
N ASN A 33 -10.86 7.88 5.98
CA ASN A 33 -9.95 8.86 5.39
C ASN A 33 -9.23 8.24 4.20
N GLU A 34 -9.26 8.90 3.04
CA GLU A 34 -8.18 8.73 2.07
C GLU A 34 -6.86 8.95 2.81
N GLU A 35 -5.89 8.05 2.66
CA GLU A 35 -4.55 8.27 3.19
C GLU A 35 -3.89 9.40 2.39
N ILE A 36 -4.25 10.63 2.72
CA ILE A 36 -3.65 11.83 2.17
C ILE A 36 -2.22 11.88 2.71
N PRO A 37 -1.20 11.89 1.83
CA PRO A 37 0.18 12.05 2.26
C PRO A 37 0.31 13.30 3.14
N ASN A 38 0.94 13.16 4.30
CA ASN A 38 1.22 14.31 5.16
C ASN A 38 2.21 15.28 4.49
N SER A 39 2.44 16.44 5.11
CA SER A 39 3.35 17.46 4.58
C SER A 39 4.74 16.92 4.24
N ASP A 40 5.25 16.01 5.08
CA ASP A 40 6.60 15.50 4.98
C ASP A 40 6.71 14.50 3.82
N THR A 41 5.70 13.65 3.63
CA THR A 41 5.63 12.75 2.48
C THR A 41 5.51 13.53 1.16
N LEU A 42 4.70 14.59 1.12
CA LEU A 42 4.61 15.46 -0.06
C LEU A 42 5.93 16.17 -0.36
N ALA A 43 6.65 16.61 0.67
CA ALA A 43 7.96 17.21 0.52
C ALA A 43 8.99 16.21 -0.04
N ALA A 44 8.99 14.97 0.45
CA ALA A 44 9.87 13.91 -0.04
C ALA A 44 9.59 13.56 -1.51
N PHE A 45 8.32 13.51 -1.94
CA PHE A 45 7.99 13.33 -3.36
C PHE A 45 8.52 14.47 -4.23
N LYS A 46 8.34 15.71 -3.77
CA LYS A 46 8.85 16.88 -4.48
C LYS A 46 10.38 16.86 -4.59
N GLU A 47 11.09 16.48 -3.54
CA GLU A 47 12.54 16.33 -3.55
C GLU A 47 12.98 15.30 -4.61
N GLY A 48 12.32 14.13 -4.66
CA GLY A 48 12.59 13.12 -5.68
C GLY A 48 12.37 13.62 -7.11
N ASP A 49 11.30 14.37 -7.35
CA ASP A 49 11.04 14.99 -8.67
C ASP A 49 12.10 16.03 -9.05
N GLU A 50 12.56 16.85 -8.09
CA GLU A 50 13.63 17.82 -8.30
C GLU A 50 14.97 17.14 -8.59
N MET A 51 15.30 16.05 -7.88
CA MET A 51 16.50 15.26 -8.14
C MET A 51 16.49 14.70 -9.57
N LEU A 52 15.35 14.19 -10.03
CA LEU A 52 15.21 13.71 -11.41
C LEU A 52 15.37 14.83 -12.43
N ALA A 53 14.76 15.99 -12.18
CA ALA A 53 14.87 17.16 -13.07
C ALA A 53 16.31 17.69 -13.16
N ASN A 54 17.06 17.63 -12.06
CA ASN A 54 18.44 18.08 -11.97
C ASN A 54 19.47 17.02 -12.39
N GLY A 55 19.03 15.81 -12.76
CA GLY A 55 19.90 14.71 -13.17
C GLY A 55 20.69 14.07 -12.01
N THR A 56 20.32 14.36 -10.77
CA THR A 56 20.93 13.77 -9.56
C THR A 56 20.11 12.60 -9.01
N GLY A 57 18.90 12.39 -9.51
CA GLY A 57 18.02 11.26 -9.17
C GLY A 57 18.03 10.16 -10.23
N LYS A 58 17.71 8.93 -9.82
CA LYS A 58 17.57 7.76 -10.69
C LYS A 58 16.26 7.04 -10.41
N ARG A 59 15.52 6.65 -11.46
CA ARG A 59 14.35 5.77 -11.36
C ARG A 59 14.75 4.34 -11.66
N TYR A 60 14.21 3.40 -10.90
CA TYR A 60 14.37 1.97 -11.12
C TYR A 60 13.01 1.36 -11.41
N THR A 61 12.97 0.38 -12.31
CA THR A 61 11.74 -0.35 -12.68
C THR A 61 11.68 -1.73 -12.06
N ASN A 62 12.76 -2.16 -11.39
CA ASN A 62 12.87 -3.41 -10.67
C ASN A 62 13.88 -3.26 -9.52
N THR A 63 13.81 -4.17 -8.55
CA THR A 63 14.69 -4.13 -7.38
C THR A 63 16.10 -4.62 -7.67
N THR A 64 16.29 -5.48 -8.68
CA THR A 64 17.62 -5.98 -9.07
C THR A 64 18.55 -4.83 -9.46
N ASP A 65 18.08 -3.95 -10.36
CA ASP A 65 18.85 -2.79 -10.81
C ASP A 65 19.08 -1.78 -9.69
N LEU A 66 18.12 -1.64 -8.76
CA LEU A 66 18.27 -0.77 -7.59
C LEU A 66 19.40 -1.24 -6.67
N PHE A 67 19.48 -2.55 -6.41
CA PHE A 67 20.48 -3.09 -5.49
C PHE A 67 21.86 -3.21 -6.14
N ALA A 68 21.95 -3.45 -7.44
CA ALA A 68 23.22 -3.47 -8.16
C ALA A 68 24.01 -2.16 -8.02
N ASP A 69 23.32 -1.02 -8.01
CA ASP A 69 23.93 0.31 -7.81
C ASP A 69 24.52 0.55 -6.41
N LEU A 70 24.24 -0.31 -5.42
CA LEU A 70 24.76 -0.20 -4.05
C LEU A 70 26.01 -1.05 -3.79
N GLU A 71 26.38 -1.93 -4.73
CA GLU A 71 27.44 -2.92 -4.58
C GLU A 71 28.81 -2.46 -5.15
N ASP A 72 28.95 -1.18 -5.53
CA ASP A 72 30.19 -0.54 -6.01
C ASP A 72 30.98 0.19 -4.90
#